data_AF-A0A2V9CVM5-F1
#
_entry.id   AF-A0A2V9CVM5-F1
#
_cell.length_a   1.000
_cell.length_b   1.000
_cell.length_c   1.000
_cell.angle_alpha   90.00
_cell.angle_beta   90.00
_cell.angle_gamma   90.00
#
_symmetry.space_group_name_H-M   'P 1'
#
loop_
_entity.id
_entity.type
_entity.pdbx_description
1 polymer ?
#
loop_
_entity_poly.entity_id
_entity_poly.type
_entity_poly.pdbx_seq_one_letter_code
_entity_poly.pdbx_strand_id
1 'polypeptide(L)' 'MTFANAGSVSLSYDGDPRASYLVLDGTNVTIQRVEYDLEREANDLLHSDLPYAGWVSQILRTGNYLPPTT' A
#
# COMPACT_ATOMS: atom_id res chain seq x y z
N MET A 1 -12.62 18.02 -17.21
CA MET A 1 -11.27 17.86 -16.63
C MET A 1 -11.32 16.68 -15.67
N THR A 2 -10.37 15.75 -15.77
CA THR A 2 -10.35 14.54 -14.95
C THR A 2 -9.17 14.62 -13.97
N PHE A 3 -9.44 14.36 -12.70
CA PHE A 3 -8.42 14.22 -11.65
C PHE A 3 -8.43 12.77 -11.19
N ALA A 4 -7.25 12.17 -11.09
CA ALA A 4 -7.11 10.78 -10.66
C ALA A 4 -5.95 10.65 -9.68
N ASN A 5 -6.14 9.79 -8.67
CA ASN A 5 -5.10 9.33 -7.77
C ASN A 5 -4.89 7.85 -8.04
N ALA A 6 -3.64 7.44 -8.23
CA ALA A 6 -3.26 6.07 -8.53
C ALA A 6 -3.35 5.13 -7.32
N GLY A 7 -3.57 5.67 -6.12
CA GLY A 7 -3.33 4.99 -4.87
C GLY A 7 -1.84 4.96 -4.54
N SER A 8 -1.43 3.96 -3.78
CA SER A 8 -0.04 3.76 -3.37
C SER A 8 0.46 2.39 -3.84
N VAL A 9 1.71 2.32 -4.27
CA VAL A 9 2.34 1.06 -4.66
C VAL A 9 2.67 0.22 -3.42
N SER A 10 3.13 0.85 -2.34
CA SER A 10 3.73 0.15 -1.19
C SER A 10 3.02 0.39 0.13
N LEU A 11 2.16 1.40 0.25
CA LEU A 11 1.47 1.72 1.50
C LEU A 11 0.04 2.18 1.22
N SER A 12 -0.82 1.21 0.92
CA SER A 12 -2.25 1.42 0.66
C SER A 12 -3.00 1.75 1.95
N TYR A 13 -4.02 2.61 1.84
CA TYR A 13 -4.88 3.05 2.95
C TYR A 13 -6.38 2.89 2.65
N ASP A 14 -6.73 2.07 1.66
CA ASP A 14 -8.09 1.87 1.18
C ASP A 14 -8.66 0.48 1.48
N GLY A 15 -7.96 -0.30 2.31
CA GLY A 15 -8.35 -1.63 2.75
C GLY A 15 -7.97 -2.77 1.79
N ASP A 16 -7.35 -2.46 0.65
CA ASP A 16 -6.79 -3.47 -0.26
C ASP A 16 -5.26 -3.40 -0.20
N PRO A 17 -4.60 -4.43 0.37
CA PRO A 17 -3.16 -4.37 0.60
C PRO A 17 -2.34 -4.59 -0.69
N ARG A 18 -2.98 -4.92 -1.82
CA ARG A 18 -2.30 -5.02 -3.11
C ARG A 18 -1.75 -3.67 -3.54
N ALA A 19 -0.61 -3.71 -4.24
CA ALA A 19 -0.01 -2.53 -4.82
C ALA A 19 -0.99 -1.88 -5.81
N SER A 20 -1.13 -0.56 -5.72
CA SER A 20 -2.02 0.21 -6.59
C SER A 20 -1.20 1.15 -7.48
N TYR A 21 -1.51 1.11 -8.78
CA TYR A 21 -1.03 2.10 -9.73
C TYR A 21 -2.10 2.37 -10.79
N LEU A 22 -1.86 3.35 -11.65
CA LEU A 22 -2.81 3.77 -12.66
C LEU A 22 -2.20 3.60 -14.05
N VAL A 23 -3.01 3.11 -14.98
CA VAL A 23 -2.71 3.07 -16.42
C VAL A 23 -3.58 4.11 -17.13
N LEU A 24 -2.94 4.98 -17.91
CA LEU A 24 -3.58 5.90 -18.83
C LEU A 24 -3.36 5.41 -20.26
N ASP A 25 -4.44 5.06 -20.95
CA ASP A 25 -4.43 4.72 -22.37
C ASP A 25 -5.42 5.64 -23.11
N GLY A 26 -4.88 6.70 -23.72
CA GLY A 26 -5.69 7.78 -24.30
C GLY A 26 -6.58 8.43 -23.24
N THR A 27 -7.90 8.26 -23.38
CA THR A 27 -8.89 8.77 -22.42
C THR A 27 -9.31 7.72 -21.38
N ASN A 28 -8.85 6.48 -21.50
CA ASN A 28 -9.15 5.41 -20.56
C ASN A 28 -8.21 5.49 -19.35
N VAL A 29 -8.80 5.49 -18.16
CA VAL A 29 -8.11 5.57 -16.87
C VAL A 29 -8.48 4.32 -16.07
N THR A 30 -7.50 3.48 -15.78
CA THR A 30 -7.72 2.23 -15.04
C THR A 30 -6.77 2.15 -13.84
N ILE A 31 -7.31 1.86 -12.65
CA ILE A 31 -6.50 1.50 -11.48
C ILE A 31 -6.22 0.01 -11.54
N GLN A 32 -4.94 -0.35 -11.50
CA GLN A 32 -4.45 -1.71 -11.46
C GLN A 32 -4.07 -2.10 -10.03
N ARG A 33 -4.42 -3.33 -9.65
CA ARG A 33 -4.07 -3.93 -8.36
C ARG A 33 -3.20 -5.15 -8.60
N VAL A 34 -2.04 -5.20 -7.94
CA VAL A 34 -1.06 -6.27 -8.14
C VAL A 34 -0.75 -6.94 -6.81
N GLU A 35 -0.92 -8.26 -6.79
CA GLU A 35 -0.48 -9.10 -5.69
C GLU A 35 1.05 -9.17 -5.68
N TYR A 36 1.61 -9.13 -4.47
CA TYR A 36 3.04 -9.31 -4.21
C TYR A 36 3.18 -10.12 -2.93
N ASP A 37 4.42 -10.55 -2.63
CA ASP A 37 4.71 -11.28 -1.40
C ASP A 37 4.69 -10.33 -0.20
N LEU A 38 3.48 -10.07 0.28
CA LEU A 38 3.20 -9.13 1.34
C LEU A 38 3.77 -9.57 2.68
N GLU A 39 3.71 -10.86 2.98
CA GLU A 39 4.27 -11.38 4.23
C GLU A 39 5.79 -11.33 4.24
N ARG A 40 6.44 -11.58 3.09
CA ARG A 40 7.89 -11.36 2.98
C ARG A 40 8.26 -9.90 3.26
N GLU A 41 7.61 -8.93 2.61
CA GLU A 41 7.90 -7.51 2.84
C GLU A 41 7.61 -7.08 4.29
N ALA A 42 6.49 -7.52 4.86
CA ALA A 42 6.16 -7.23 6.24
C ALA A 42 7.18 -7.83 7.22
N ASN A 43 7.73 -9.01 6.91
CA ASN A 43 8.79 -9.63 7.71
C ASN A 43 10.14 -8.94 7.51
N ASP A 44 10.51 -8.56 6.29
CA ASP A 44 11.73 -7.80 6.01
C ASP A 44 11.70 -6.46 6.79
N LEU A 45 10.53 -5.79 6.83
CA LEU A 45 10.32 -4.57 7.60
C LEU A 45 10.46 -4.82 9.12
N LEU A 46 9.86 -5.89 9.65
CA LEU A 46 9.96 -6.25 11.08
C LEU A 46 11.39 -6.54 11.54
N HIS A 47 12.27 -7.00 10.64
CA HIS A 47 13.69 -7.25 10.92
C HIS A 47 14.59 -6.07 10.55
N SER A 48 14.02 -4.94 10.12
CA SER A 48 14.77 -3.72 9.86
C SER A 48 14.96 -2.90 11.14
N ASP A 49 15.96 -2.02 11.13
CA ASP A 49 16.20 -1.06 12.22
C ASP A 49 15.30 0.20 12.13
N LEU A 50 14.24 0.17 11.30
CA LEU A 50 13.38 1.32 11.10
C LEU A 50 12.47 1.55 12.32
N PRO A 51 12.30 2.80 12.76
CA PRO A 51 11.37 3.12 13.83
C PRO A 51 9.95 2.75 13.40
N TYR A 52 9.17 2.24 14.37
CA TYR A 52 7.78 1.85 14.15
C TYR A 52 7.57 0.75 13.10
N ALA A 53 8.59 -0.05 12.77
CA ALA A 53 8.49 -1.17 11.84
C ALA A 53 7.29 -2.09 12.11
N GLY A 54 7.02 -2.38 13.39
CA GLY A 54 5.84 -3.13 13.81
C GLY A 54 4.53 -2.50 13.34
N TRP A 55 4.34 -1.20 13.60
CA TRP A 55 3.14 -0.46 13.21
C TRP A 55 2.97 -0.39 11.70
N VAL A 56 4.04 -0.05 10.97
CA VAL A 56 4.01 0.04 9.51
C VAL A 56 3.76 -1.35 8.88
N SER A 57 4.27 -2.44 9.47
CA SER A 57 3.99 -3.80 9.00
C SER A 57 2.50 -4.17 9.13
N GLN A 58 1.81 -3.68 10.16
CA GLN A 58 0.38 -3.90 10.33
C GLN A 58 -0.43 -3.10 9.31
N ILE A 59 -0.04 -1.85 9.06
CA ILE A 59 -0.63 -1.03 8.01
C ILE A 59 -0.48 -1.71 6.64
N LEU A 60 0.73 -2.18 6.32
CA LEU A 60 1.01 -2.90 5.07
C LEU A 60 0.11 -4.13 4.90
N ARG A 61 -0.01 -4.96 5.95
CA ARG A 61 -0.85 -6.17 5.95
C ARG A 61 -2.33 -5.87 5.78
N THR A 62 -2.82 -4.82 6.42
CA THR A 62 -4.25 -4.49 6.46
C THR A 62 -4.69 -3.61 5.31
N GLY A 63 -3.74 -2.96 4.60
CA GLY A 63 -4.05 -1.91 3.63
C GLY A 63 -4.80 -0.73 4.24
N ASN A 64 -4.75 -0.56 5.56
CA ASN A 64 -5.48 0.47 6.30
C ASN A 64 -4.51 1.30 7.13
N TYR A 65 -4.75 2.62 7.17
CA TYR A 65 -4.10 3.43 8.19
C TYR A 65 -4.59 2.97 9.57
N LEU A 66 -3.64 2.66 10.45
CA LEU A 66 -3.92 2.33 11.83
C LEU A 66 -3.52 3.53 12.70
N PRO A 67 -4.44 4.14 13.47
CA PRO A 67 -4.05 5.20 14.37
C PRO A 67 -3.05 4.68 15.41
N PRO A 68 -2.00 5.45 15.74
CA PRO A 68 -1.06 5.05 16.77
C PRO A 68 -1.79 4.87 18.10
N THR A 69 -1.47 3.79 18.81
CA THR A 69 -2.00 3.53 20.15
C THR A 69 -1.35 4.53 21.11
N THR A 70 -2.18 5.33 21.80
CA THR A 70 -1.74 6.28 22.84
C THR A 70 -1.04 5.58 24.00
#